data_AF-A0A645CH78-F1
#
_entry.id   AF-A0A645CH78-F1
#
_cell.length_a   1.000
_cell.length_b   1.000
_cell.length_c   1.000
_cell.angle_alpha   90.00
_cell.angle_beta   90.00
_cell.angle_gamma   90.00
#
_symmetry.space_group_name_H-M   'P 1'
#
loop_
_entity.id
_entity.type
_entity.pdbx_description
1 polymer ?
#
loop_
_entity_poly.entity_id
_entity_poly.type
_entity_poly.pdbx_seq_one_letter_code
_entity_poly.pdbx_strand_id
1 'polypeptide(L)' 'MFNILAEAGINIEMIASTALSITCVVGSARADDAVRELHDHFIDEVAF' A
#
# COMPACT_ATOMS: atom_id res chain seq x y z
N MET A 1 0.22 3.61 5.39
CA MET A 1 0.64 3.04 4.10
C MET A 1 1.88 2.15 4.29
N PHE A 2 3.07 2.70 4.58
CA PHE A 2 4.29 1.88 4.75
C PHE A 2 4.17 0.84 5.87
N ASN A 3 3.62 1.24 7.02
CA ASN A 3 3.41 0.31 8.14
C ASN A 3 2.45 -0.84 7.78
N ILE A 4 1.36 -0.53 7.06
CA ILE A 4 0.38 -1.53 6.60
C ILE A 4 1.05 -2.58 5.71
N LEU A 5 1.84 -2.13 4.72
CA LEU A 5 2.59 -3.03 3.85
C LEU A 5 3.62 -3.85 4.64
N ALA A 6 4.29 -3.26 5.63
CA ALA A 6 5.26 -3.96 6.47
C ALA A 6 4.60 -5.03 7.37
N GLU A 7 3.45 -4.72 7.98
CA GLU A 7 2.67 -5.65 8.81
C GLU A 7 2.15 -6.83 7.98
N ALA A 8 1.76 -6.59 6.72
CA ALA A 8 1.39 -7.63 5.76
C ALA A 8 2.60 -8.42 5.18
N GLY A 9 3.83 -8.08 5.60
CA GLY A 9 5.06 -8.71 5.12
C GLY A 9 5.29 -8.48 3.63
N ILE A 10 4.87 -7.33 3.10
CA ILE A 10 5.04 -6.94 1.69
C ILE A 10 6.25 -6.03 1.59
N ASN A 11 7.28 -6.52 0.90
CA ASN A 11 8.50 -5.74 0.67
C ASN A 11 8.26 -4.65 -0.37
N ILE A 12 8.74 -3.44 -0.08
CA ILE A 12 8.76 -2.32 -1.01
C ILE A 12 10.13 -2.27 -1.68
N GLU A 13 10.17 -2.43 -3.00
CA GLU A 13 11.40 -2.46 -3.79
C GLU A 13 11.88 -1.05 -4.17
N MET A 14 10.93 -0.14 -4.38
CA MET A 14 11.22 1.25 -4.72
C MET A 14 10.11 2.16 -4.20
N ILE A 15 10.50 3.37 -3.79
CA ILE A 15 9.60 4.45 -3.41
C ILE A 15 9.91 5.65 -4.30
N ALA A 16 8.86 6.23 -4.89
CA ALA A 16 8.91 7.51 -5.57
C ALA A 16 7.81 8.43 -5.01
N SER A 17 8.08 9.72 -4.94
CA SER A 17 7.12 10.70 -4.42
C SER A 17 7.11 11.96 -5.27
N THR A 18 5.93 12.54 -5.40
CA THR A 18 5.72 13.92 -5.83
C THR A 18 5.08 14.71 -4.69
N ALA A 19 4.75 15.98 -4.90
CA ALA A 19 4.02 16.79 -3.90
C ALA A 19 2.59 16.30 -3.64
N LEU A 20 2.01 15.51 -4.56
CA LEU A 20 0.60 15.07 -4.51
C LEU A 20 0.43 13.57 -4.36
N SER A 21 1.49 12.79 -4.55
CA SER A 21 1.38 11.33 -4.61
C SER A 21 2.64 10.64 -4.12
N ILE A 22 2.45 9.45 -3.58
CA ILE A 22 3.50 8.49 -3.26
C ILE A 22 3.21 7.22 -4.05
N THR A 23 4.22 6.72 -4.76
CA THR A 23 4.16 5.47 -5.53
C THR A 23 5.17 4.48 -4.96
N CYS A 24 4.75 3.24 -4.78
CA CYS A 24 5.61 2.15 -4.34
C CYS A 24 5.61 1.02 -5.37
N VAL A 25 6.78 0.46 -5.63
CA VAL A 25 6.93 -0.77 -6.41
C VAL A 25 7.05 -1.94 -5.44
N VAL A 26 6.26 -2.99 -5.69
CA VAL A 26 6.27 -4.24 -4.92
C VAL A 26 6.35 -5.42 -5.89
N GLY A 27 6.78 -6.58 -5.39
CA GLY A 27 6.80 -7.80 -6.20
C GLY A 27 5.41 -8.14 -6.75
N SER A 28 5.34 -8.50 -8.03
CA SER A 28 4.08 -8.72 -8.74
C SER A 28 3.16 -9.75 -8.08
N ALA A 29 3.73 -10.80 -7.48
CA ALA A 29 2.97 -11.84 -6.78
C ALA A 29 2.24 -11.35 -5.53
N ARG A 30 2.60 -10.17 -4.99
CA ARG A 30 1.99 -9.55 -3.80
C ARG A 30 1.24 -8.27 -4.13
N ALA A 31 1.11 -7.91 -5.41
CA ALA A 31 0.48 -6.65 -5.82
C ALA A 31 -1.00 -6.58 -5.41
N ASP A 32 -1.76 -7.67 -5.64
CA ASP A 32 -3.18 -7.72 -5.27
C ASP A 32 -3.40 -7.64 -3.76
N ASP A 33 -2.56 -8.35 -2.98
CA ASP A 33 -2.57 -8.26 -1.51
C ASP A 33 -2.27 -6.82 -1.05
N ALA A 34 -1.25 -6.18 -1.64
CA ALA A 34 -0.86 -4.82 -1.29
C ALA A 34 -2.01 -3.82 -1.53
N VAL A 35 -2.71 -3.95 -2.66
CA VAL A 35 -3.86 -3.10 -2.97
C VAL A 35 -4.98 -3.35 -1.98
N ARG A 36 -5.29 -4.61 -1.66
CA ARG A 36 -6.34 -4.96 -0.71
C ARG A 36 -6.07 -4.41 0.68
N GLU A 37 -4.89 -4.67 1.24
CA GLU A 37 -4.51 -4.18 2.57
C GLU A 37 -4.57 -2.66 2.66
N LEU A 38 -4.14 -1.95 1.61
CA LEU A 38 -4.24 -0.50 1.56
C LEU A 38 -5.68 -0.02 1.41
N HIS A 39 -6.50 -0.68 0.60
CA HIS A 39 -7.92 -0.34 0.43
C HIS A 39 -8.69 -0.51 1.74
N ASP A 40 -8.52 -1.64 2.42
CA ASP A 40 -9.20 -1.94 3.68
C ASP A 40 -8.84 -0.91 4.78
N HIS A 41 -7.62 -0.36 4.77
CA HIS A 41 -7.21 0.63 5.77
C HIS A 41 -7.50 2.09 5.42
N PHE A 42 -7.53 2.44 4.13
CA PHE A 42 -7.68 3.84 3.69
C PHE A 42 -9.05 4.18 3.09
N ILE A 43 -9.79 3.17 2.62
CA ILE A 43 -11.00 3.35 1.81
C ILE A 43 -12.23 2.71 2.47
N ASP A 44 -12.08 1.87 3.51
CA ASP A 44 -13.25 1.30 4.20
C ASP A 44 -14.19 2.39 4.73
N GLU A 45 -15.46 2.28 4.33
CA GLU A 45 -16.60 3.16 4.61
C GLU A 45 -17.09 3.13 6.08
N VAL A 46 -16.20 3.12 7.08
CA VAL A 46 -16.58 3.20 8.52
C VAL A 46 -16.31 4.60 9.11
N ALA A 47 -16.23 5.62 8.25
CA ALA A 47 -16.18 7.01 8.68
C ALA A 47 -17.20 7.86 7.88
N PHE A 48 -18.48 7.55 8.08
CA PHE A 48 -19.57 8.50 7.84
C PHE A 48 -20.16 8.95 9.18
#